data_AF-A0A366BZX7-F1
#
_entry.id   AF-A0A366BZX7-F1
#
_cell.length_a   1.000
_cell.length_b   1.000
_cell.length_c   1.000
_cell.angle_alpha   90.00
_cell.angle_beta   90.00
_cell.angle_gamma   90.00
#
_symmetry.space_group_name_H-M   'P 1'
#
loop_
_entity.id
_entity.type
_entity.pdbx_description
1 polymer ?
#
loop_
_entity_poly.entity_id
_entity_poly.type
_entity_poly.pdbx_seq_one_letter_code
_entity_poly.pdbx_strand_id
1 'polypeptide(L)'
;MKGHDIRPPRRGRRVPRTTDGRHNLDIAPNLLRRNFRAAEPDSIWLAGISYVPTDEGWLYLAAVKDMATMEIVGWSMSDRLKSSLAVDTIRMALQNRRPVPGLVCHSDRGVQYASGSDGPGDRSKAQNAPMESFFSSLKNEPVHRTRFRSRQEARAAPF
;
A
#
# COMPACT_ATOMS: atom_id res chain seq x y z
N MET A 1 46.00 20.63 -19.34
CA MET A 1 45.29 19.33 -19.24
C MET A 1 44.06 19.54 -18.36
N LYS A 2 42.84 19.54 -18.91
CA LYS A 2 41.59 19.66 -18.14
C LYS A 2 41.10 18.25 -17.81
N GLY A 3 41.10 17.89 -16.52
CA GLY A 3 40.56 16.62 -16.04
C GLY A 3 39.04 16.61 -16.19
N HIS A 4 38.53 15.71 -17.02
CA HIS A 4 37.09 15.47 -17.11
C HIS A 4 36.67 14.67 -15.87
N ASP A 5 36.00 15.33 -14.92
CA ASP A 5 35.29 14.70 -13.80
C ASP A 5 34.07 13.95 -14.35
N ILE A 6 34.31 12.75 -14.92
CA ILE A 6 33.24 11.87 -15.36
C ILE A 6 32.71 11.15 -14.11
N ARG A 7 31.75 11.77 -13.43
CA ARG A 7 30.97 11.10 -12.39
C ARG A 7 30.12 10.02 -13.06
N PRO A 8 30.22 8.74 -12.65
CA PRO A 8 29.36 7.71 -13.21
C PRO A 8 27.91 8.06 -12.90
N PRO A 9 26.96 7.90 -13.85
CA PRO A 9 25.55 8.09 -13.55
C PRO A 9 25.18 7.14 -12.40
N ARG A 10 24.64 7.71 -11.31
CA ARG A 10 24.07 6.92 -10.21
C ARG A 10 23.05 5.97 -10.84
N ARG A 11 23.39 4.67 -10.96
CA ARG A 11 22.41 3.66 -11.38
C ARG A 11 21.23 3.77 -10.43
N GLY A 12 20.08 4.20 -10.94
CA GLY A 12 18.86 4.26 -10.16
C GLY A 12 18.63 2.90 -9.50
N ARG A 13 18.42 2.91 -8.18
CA ARG A 13 18.18 1.70 -7.40
C ARG A 13 16.92 1.03 -7.97
N ARG A 14 17.02 -0.22 -8.46
CA ARG A 14 15.89 -0.95 -9.08
C ARG A 14 14.73 -1.08 -8.09
N VAL A 15 13.64 -0.38 -8.35
CA VAL A 15 12.42 -0.37 -7.53
C VAL A 15 11.72 -1.74 -7.59
N PRO A 16 11.24 -2.29 -6.45
CA PRO A 16 10.50 -3.55 -6.47
C PRO A 16 9.13 -3.35 -7.11
N ARG A 17 8.70 -4.34 -7.89
CA ARG A 17 7.34 -4.39 -8.44
C ARG A 17 6.41 -4.93 -7.35
N THR A 18 5.53 -4.07 -6.82
CA THR A 18 4.58 -4.42 -5.75
C THR A 18 3.27 -5.03 -6.27
N THR A 19 2.94 -4.76 -7.54
CA THR A 19 1.66 -5.16 -8.13
C THR A 19 1.91 -6.05 -9.34
N ASP A 20 1.41 -7.29 -9.30
CA ASP A 20 1.22 -8.11 -10.49
C ASP A 20 -0.26 -8.37 -10.72
N GLY A 21 -0.82 -7.70 -11.73
CA GLY A 21 -2.23 -7.80 -12.12
C GLY A 21 -2.50 -8.74 -13.28
N ARG A 22 -1.50 -9.49 -13.76
CA ARG A 22 -1.69 -10.53 -14.78
C ARG A 22 -1.84 -11.89 -14.09
N HIS A 23 -2.98 -12.10 -13.42
CA HIS A 23 -3.30 -13.37 -12.77
C HIS A 23 -4.75 -13.77 -13.06
N ASN A 24 -5.04 -15.08 -13.03
CA ASN A 24 -6.36 -15.65 -13.30
C ASN A 24 -7.18 -15.88 -12.01
N LEU A 25 -7.01 -15.02 -11.00
CA LEU A 25 -7.73 -15.17 -9.71
C LEU A 25 -9.02 -14.35 -9.73
N ASP A 26 -9.99 -14.76 -8.92
CA ASP A 26 -11.33 -14.18 -8.90
C ASP A 26 -11.34 -12.66 -8.69
N ILE A 27 -12.31 -12.05 -9.37
CA ILE A 27 -12.39 -10.61 -9.54
C ILE A 27 -13.75 -10.08 -9.14
N ALA A 28 -13.82 -9.35 -8.02
CA ALA A 28 -15.02 -8.64 -7.62
C ALA A 28 -15.31 -7.42 -8.54
N PRO A 29 -16.59 -7.10 -8.80
CA PRO A 29 -16.99 -6.01 -9.69
C PRO A 29 -16.51 -4.64 -9.23
N ASN A 30 -16.22 -3.73 -10.16
CA ASN A 30 -15.86 -2.35 -9.82
C ASN A 30 -17.07 -1.53 -9.31
N LEU A 31 -17.31 -1.52 -8.01
CA LEU A 31 -18.40 -0.77 -7.39
C LEU A 31 -18.18 0.75 -7.39
N LEU A 32 -16.94 1.22 -7.22
CA LEU A 32 -16.68 2.65 -7.02
C LEU A 32 -16.74 3.47 -8.30
N ARG A 33 -16.47 2.88 -9.48
CA ARG A 33 -16.47 3.60 -10.78
C ARG A 33 -15.73 4.95 -10.76
N ARG A 34 -14.62 5.03 -10.01
CA ARG A 34 -13.80 6.26 -9.74
C ARG A 34 -14.42 7.31 -8.81
N ASN A 35 -15.57 7.02 -8.20
CA ASN A 35 -16.11 7.83 -7.12
C ASN A 35 -15.58 7.33 -5.78
N PHE A 36 -14.64 8.07 -5.20
CA PHE A 36 -14.03 7.77 -3.89
C PHE A 36 -14.60 8.63 -2.76
N ARG A 37 -15.69 9.36 -3.00
CA ARG A 37 -16.29 10.23 -2.00
C ARG A 37 -17.06 9.39 -0.98
N ALA A 38 -16.61 9.42 0.26
CA ALA A 38 -17.28 8.84 1.40
C ALA A 38 -17.77 9.98 2.32
N ALA A 39 -19.05 9.94 2.68
CA ALA A 39 -19.62 10.91 3.62
C ALA A 39 -19.47 10.45 5.07
N GLU A 40 -19.53 9.14 5.29
CA GLU A 40 -19.48 8.51 6.61
C GLU A 40 -18.19 7.69 6.77
N PRO A 41 -17.58 7.69 7.96
CA PRO A 41 -16.52 6.75 8.31
C PRO A 41 -16.92 5.31 7.97
N ASP A 42 -15.93 4.52 7.59
CA ASP A 42 -16.07 3.08 7.36
C ASP A 42 -17.06 2.68 6.26
N SER A 43 -17.39 3.61 5.37
CA SER A 43 -18.19 3.34 4.16
C SER A 43 -17.34 2.95 2.96
N ILE A 44 -16.16 3.58 2.78
CA ILE A 44 -15.20 3.26 1.72
C ILE A 44 -13.80 3.23 2.31
N TRP A 45 -13.14 2.07 2.17
CA TRP A 45 -11.72 1.90 2.47
C TRP A 45 -10.92 1.68 1.19
N LEU A 46 -9.74 2.27 1.10
CA LEU A 46 -8.75 1.97 0.06
C LEU A 46 -7.57 1.22 0.65
N ALA A 47 -7.21 0.09 0.07
CA ALA A 47 -6.07 -0.73 0.44
C ALA A 47 -5.00 -0.70 -0.65
N GLY A 48 -3.73 -0.71 -0.27
CA GLY A 48 -2.63 -0.76 -1.22
C GLY A 48 -1.32 -1.19 -0.59
N ILE A 49 -0.33 -1.55 -1.42
CA ILE A 49 1.00 -1.94 -0.98
C ILE A 49 2.04 -1.04 -1.64
N SER A 50 2.99 -0.60 -0.83
CA SER A 50 4.16 0.16 -1.24
C SER A 50 5.40 -0.44 -0.57
N TYR A 51 6.52 0.26 -0.64
CA TYR A 51 7.77 -0.17 -0.02
C TYR A 51 8.52 1.02 0.57
N VAL A 52 9.31 0.73 1.60
CA VAL A 52 10.28 1.61 2.26
C VAL A 52 11.69 1.15 1.87
N PRO A 53 12.53 2.03 1.28
CA PRO A 53 13.93 1.70 0.99
C PRO A 53 14.78 1.67 2.27
N THR A 54 15.61 0.64 2.40
CA THR A 54 16.63 0.47 3.45
C THR A 54 17.97 0.07 2.82
N ASP A 55 19.07 0.06 3.57
CA ASP A 55 20.36 -0.45 3.09
C ASP A 55 20.36 -2.00 2.95
N GLU A 56 19.43 -2.70 3.61
CA GLU A 56 19.21 -4.15 3.49
C GLU A 56 18.28 -4.55 2.31
N GLY A 57 17.94 -3.59 1.45
CA GLY A 57 16.91 -3.75 0.43
C GLY A 57 15.59 -3.10 0.85
N TRP A 58 14.47 -3.77 0.66
CA TRP A 58 13.13 -3.16 0.80
C TRP A 58 12.38 -3.74 1.98
N LEU A 59 11.54 -2.92 2.59
CA LEU A 59 10.48 -3.32 3.51
C LEU A 59 9.14 -2.98 2.86
N TYR A 60 8.30 -3.97 2.60
CA TYR A 60 6.97 -3.74 2.05
C TYR A 60 6.06 -3.19 3.15
N LEU A 61 5.25 -2.19 2.80
CA LEU A 61 4.25 -1.56 3.65
C LEU A 61 2.88 -1.70 2.98
N ALA A 62 1.95 -2.37 3.64
CA ALA A 62 0.55 -2.40 3.26
C ALA A 62 -0.23 -1.48 4.21
N ALA A 63 -1.21 -0.76 3.66
CA ALA A 63 -2.04 0.18 4.42
C ALA A 63 -3.48 0.18 3.90
N VAL A 64 -4.42 0.47 4.80
CA VAL A 64 -5.84 0.67 4.55
C VAL A 64 -6.21 2.07 5.02
N LYS A 65 -6.77 2.86 4.12
CA LYS A 65 -7.18 4.25 4.34
C LYS A 65 -8.70 4.37 4.32
N ASP A 66 -9.26 5.03 5.32
CA ASP A 66 -10.66 5.44 5.33
C ASP A 66 -10.84 6.71 4.47
N MET A 67 -11.80 6.71 3.54
CA MET A 67 -12.00 7.83 2.62
C MET A 67 -12.82 9.00 3.18
N ALA A 68 -13.55 8.81 4.28
CA ALA A 68 -14.28 9.89 4.94
C ALA A 68 -13.37 10.61 5.94
N THR A 69 -12.61 9.86 6.75
CA THR A 69 -11.72 10.44 7.78
C THR A 69 -10.31 10.73 7.25
N MET A 70 -9.93 10.13 6.12
CA MET A 70 -8.58 10.18 5.55
C MET A 70 -7.50 9.51 6.42
N GLU A 71 -7.88 8.81 7.49
CA GLU A 71 -6.99 8.11 8.41
C GLU A 71 -6.53 6.76 7.86
N ILE A 72 -5.34 6.31 8.29
CA ILE A 72 -4.90 4.92 8.11
C ILE A 72 -5.48 4.07 9.24
N VAL A 73 -6.44 3.22 8.90
CA VAL A 73 -7.18 2.40 9.85
C VAL A 73 -6.55 1.02 10.08
N GLY A 74 -5.66 0.58 9.18
CA GLY A 74 -4.86 -0.63 9.36
C GLY A 74 -3.60 -0.60 8.49
N TRP A 75 -2.53 -1.23 8.97
CA TRP A 75 -1.25 -1.31 8.26
C TRP A 75 -0.48 -2.57 8.64
N SER A 76 0.47 -2.99 7.80
CA SER A 76 1.40 -4.08 8.13
C SER A 76 2.69 -3.93 7.33
N MET A 77 3.79 -4.51 7.84
CA MET A 77 5.11 -4.45 7.19
C MET A 77 5.80 -5.82 7.13
N SER A 78 6.40 -6.13 5.97
CA SER A 78 7.08 -7.41 5.73
C SER A 78 8.30 -7.24 4.85
N ASP A 79 9.32 -8.06 5.03
CA ASP A 79 10.48 -8.15 4.14
C ASP A 79 10.14 -8.92 2.84
N ARG A 80 9.00 -9.62 2.80
CA ARG A 80 8.51 -10.39 1.66
C ARG A 80 7.13 -9.93 1.23
N LEU A 81 6.95 -9.81 -0.08
CA LEU A 81 5.67 -9.50 -0.70
C LEU A 81 4.82 -10.78 -0.82
N LYS A 82 4.00 -11.04 0.20
CA LYS A 82 3.08 -12.19 0.29
C LYS A 82 1.64 -11.72 0.49
N SER A 83 0.67 -12.58 0.16
CA SER A 83 -0.75 -12.32 0.44
C SER A 83 -1.04 -12.12 1.94
N SER A 84 -0.28 -12.77 2.82
CA SER A 84 -0.38 -12.57 4.27
C SER A 84 -0.23 -11.10 4.67
N LEU A 85 0.63 -10.33 3.99
CA LEU A 85 0.80 -8.90 4.26
C LEU A 85 -0.52 -8.12 4.07
N ALA A 86 -1.23 -8.39 2.97
CA ALA A 86 -2.52 -7.78 2.69
C ALA A 86 -3.60 -8.25 3.69
N VAL A 87 -3.64 -9.56 3.99
CA VAL A 87 -4.59 -10.13 4.95
C VAL A 87 -4.42 -9.53 6.34
N ASP A 88 -3.17 -9.39 6.82
CA ASP A 88 -2.88 -8.86 8.14
C ASP A 88 -3.28 -7.38 8.26
N THR A 89 -3.04 -6.59 7.20
CA THR A 89 -3.49 -5.19 7.12
C THR A 89 -5.01 -5.06 7.20
N ILE A 90 -5.75 -5.87 6.44
CA ILE A 90 -7.22 -5.85 6.46
C ILE A 90 -7.75 -6.33 7.82
N ARG A 91 -7.14 -7.39 8.39
CA ARG A 91 -7.51 -7.88 9.72
C ARG A 91 -7.34 -6.80 10.79
N MET A 92 -6.21 -6.08 10.76
CA MET A 92 -5.98 -4.96 11.67
C MET A 92 -7.04 -3.86 11.50
N ALA A 93 -7.37 -3.48 10.26
CA ALA A 93 -8.39 -2.47 9.99
C ALA A 93 -9.77 -2.86 10.55
N LEU A 94 -10.18 -4.11 10.31
CA LEU A 94 -11.44 -4.64 10.84
C LEU A 94 -11.48 -4.69 12.37
N GLN A 95 -10.36 -5.06 13.01
CA GLN A 95 -10.25 -5.08 14.47
C GLN A 95 -10.34 -3.68 15.08
N ASN A 96 -9.72 -2.69 14.43
CA ASN A 96 -9.68 -1.32 14.90
C ASN A 96 -11.02 -0.60 14.75
N ARG A 97 -11.72 -0.81 13.63
CA ARG A 97 -12.91 -0.02 13.26
C ARG A 97 -14.24 -0.73 13.48
N ARG A 98 -14.26 -2.07 13.37
CA ARG A 98 -15.48 -2.89 13.51
C ARG A 98 -16.66 -2.35 12.68
N PRO A 99 -16.47 -2.18 11.36
CA PRO A 99 -17.47 -1.57 10.48
C PRO A 99 -18.77 -2.38 10.45
N VAL A 100 -19.90 -1.69 10.27
CA VAL A 100 -21.19 -2.34 10.01
C VAL A 100 -21.24 -2.91 8.59
N PRO A 101 -22.15 -3.86 8.30
CA PRO A 101 -22.34 -4.35 6.93
C PRO A 101 -22.60 -3.22 5.94
N GLY A 102 -21.94 -3.25 4.79
CA GLY A 102 -22.04 -2.22 3.74
C GLY A 102 -20.73 -1.52 3.40
N LEU A 103 -19.65 -1.75 4.19
CA LEU A 103 -18.31 -1.28 3.85
C LEU A 103 -17.85 -1.79 2.48
N VAL A 104 -17.40 -0.86 1.64
CA VAL A 104 -16.69 -1.16 0.39
C VAL A 104 -15.19 -1.04 0.64
N CYS A 105 -14.45 -2.14 0.51
CA CYS A 105 -13.00 -2.13 0.56
C CYS A 105 -12.42 -2.27 -0.84
N HIS A 106 -11.69 -1.27 -1.32
CA HIS A 106 -11.15 -1.22 -2.67
C HIS A 106 -9.64 -1.44 -2.66
N SER A 107 -9.08 -2.27 -3.53
CA SER A 107 -7.63 -2.50 -3.63
C SER A 107 -7.12 -2.41 -5.06
N ASP A 108 -5.80 -2.27 -5.22
CA ASP A 108 -5.15 -2.36 -6.52
C ASP A 108 -5.16 -3.81 -7.07
N ARG A 109 -4.63 -3.98 -8.29
CA ARG A 109 -4.59 -5.27 -9.02
C ARG A 109 -3.54 -6.25 -8.49
N GLY A 110 -3.07 -6.12 -7.25
CA GLY A 110 -2.05 -7.01 -6.71
C GLY A 110 -2.62 -8.41 -6.47
N VAL A 111 -1.93 -9.46 -6.98
CA VAL A 111 -2.21 -10.87 -6.65
C VAL A 111 -2.35 -11.12 -5.13
N GLN A 112 -1.72 -10.28 -4.32
CA GLN A 112 -1.74 -10.31 -2.86
C GLN A 112 -3.14 -10.04 -2.29
N TYR A 113 -3.93 -9.16 -2.91
CA TYR A 113 -5.32 -8.88 -2.51
C TYR A 113 -6.33 -9.82 -3.15
N ALA A 114 -5.98 -10.49 -4.24
CA ALA A 114 -6.86 -11.42 -4.94
C ALA A 114 -6.78 -12.88 -4.44
N SER A 115 -5.75 -13.25 -3.67
CA SER A 115 -5.46 -14.64 -3.27
C SER A 115 -5.98 -15.03 -1.88
N GLY A 116 -6.63 -14.14 -1.13
CA GLY A 116 -7.23 -14.46 0.17
C GLY A 116 -8.70 -14.06 0.20
N SER A 117 -9.63 -15.02 0.13
CA SER A 117 -11.07 -14.83 -0.07
C SER A 117 -11.88 -14.48 1.21
N ASP A 118 -11.29 -14.52 2.40
CA ASP A 118 -12.10 -14.77 3.62
C ASP A 118 -12.35 -13.54 4.53
N GLY A 119 -12.54 -12.34 3.97
CA GLY A 119 -12.82 -11.12 4.73
C GLY A 119 -14.12 -10.41 4.31
N PRO A 120 -14.87 -9.78 5.24
CA PRO A 120 -16.06 -9.01 4.90
C PRO A 120 -15.69 -7.74 4.10
N GLY A 121 -16.35 -7.55 2.95
CA GLY A 121 -16.23 -6.37 2.09
C GLY A 121 -16.11 -6.73 0.61
N ASP A 122 -16.86 -6.03 -0.26
CA ASP A 122 -16.81 -6.24 -1.71
C ASP A 122 -15.53 -5.59 -2.29
N ARG A 123 -14.57 -6.43 -2.67
CA ARG A 123 -13.24 -6.03 -3.14
C ARG A 123 -13.22 -5.65 -4.61
N SER A 124 -13.75 -4.48 -4.88
CA SER A 124 -13.92 -3.93 -6.21
C SER A 124 -12.60 -3.50 -6.88
N LYS A 125 -12.50 -3.67 -8.21
CA LYS A 125 -11.28 -3.37 -9.00
C LYS A 125 -11.36 -2.05 -9.78
N ALA A 126 -10.52 -1.05 -9.48
CA ALA A 126 -10.38 0.18 -10.28
C ALA A 126 -9.02 0.87 -10.07
N GLN A 127 -8.86 2.06 -10.66
CA GLN A 127 -7.72 2.94 -10.39
C GLN A 127 -7.66 3.28 -8.90
N ASN A 128 -6.55 3.00 -8.23
CA ASN A 128 -6.39 3.29 -6.80
C ASN A 128 -5.71 4.65 -6.56
N ALA A 129 -6.04 5.65 -7.39
CA ALA A 129 -5.32 6.92 -7.48
C ALA A 129 -5.19 7.64 -6.13
N PRO A 130 -6.22 7.71 -5.26
CA PRO A 130 -6.05 8.37 -3.95
C PRO A 130 -5.07 7.64 -3.02
N MET A 131 -5.00 6.31 -3.11
CA MET A 131 -4.02 5.52 -2.35
C MET A 131 -2.61 5.66 -2.92
N GLU A 132 -2.48 5.73 -4.24
CA GLU A 132 -1.20 6.04 -4.91
C GLU A 132 -0.70 7.42 -4.51
N SER A 133 -1.59 8.43 -4.46
CA SER A 133 -1.27 9.77 -3.94
C SER A 133 -0.83 9.73 -2.48
N PHE A 134 -1.53 8.98 -1.61
CA PHE A 134 -1.10 8.78 -0.23
C PHE A 134 0.32 8.22 -0.14
N PHE A 135 0.63 7.15 -0.88
CA PHE A 135 1.97 6.59 -0.88
C PHE A 135 3.02 7.53 -1.49
N SER A 136 2.63 8.36 -2.47
CA SER A 136 3.51 9.40 -2.99
C SER A 136 3.83 10.44 -1.93
N SER A 137 2.85 10.91 -1.16
CA SER A 137 3.07 11.84 -0.05
C SER A 137 3.93 11.21 1.05
N LEU A 138 3.65 9.97 1.44
CA LEU A 138 4.44 9.22 2.41
C LEU A 138 5.90 9.09 1.96
N LYS A 139 6.12 8.85 0.67
CA LYS A 139 7.46 8.78 0.09
C LYS A 139 8.16 10.14 0.13
N ASN A 140 7.44 11.22 -0.10
CA ASN A 140 8.00 12.56 -0.24
C ASN A 140 8.27 13.28 1.09
N GLU A 141 7.51 13.02 2.17
CA GLU A 141 7.61 13.85 3.40
C GLU A 141 8.48 13.29 4.54
N PRO A 142 8.57 11.97 4.82
CA PRO A 142 9.60 11.44 5.73
C PRO A 142 10.52 10.35 5.11
N VAL A 143 9.99 9.51 4.22
CA VAL A 143 10.65 8.24 3.84
C VAL A 143 11.83 8.42 2.87
N HIS A 144 11.79 9.42 1.99
CA HIS A 144 12.95 9.71 1.13
C HIS A 144 13.99 10.64 1.77
N ARG A 145 13.65 11.32 2.88
CA ARG A 145 14.60 12.16 3.62
C ARG A 145 15.39 11.37 4.67
N THR A 146 14.89 10.21 5.07
CA THR A 146 15.53 9.33 6.05
C THR A 146 16.16 8.12 5.37
N ARG A 147 17.46 7.91 5.61
CA ARG A 147 18.15 6.70 5.17
C ARG A 147 18.12 5.67 6.29
N PHE A 148 17.30 4.64 6.13
CA PHE A 148 17.25 3.51 7.06
C PHE A 148 18.37 2.51 6.78
N ARG A 149 19.17 2.20 7.79
CA ARG A 149 20.26 1.22 7.71
C ARG A 149 19.72 -0.21 7.71
N SER A 150 18.61 -0.46 8.40
CA SER A 150 18.01 -1.79 8.49
C SER A 150 16.49 -1.77 8.33
N ARG A 151 15.91 -2.93 8.02
CA ARG A 151 14.45 -3.12 8.02
C ARG A 151 13.85 -2.91 9.41
N GLN A 152 14.60 -3.21 10.47
CA GLN A 152 14.16 -3.00 11.85
C GLN A 152 14.04 -1.50 12.18
N GLU A 153 15.01 -0.70 11.75
CA GLU A 153 14.95 0.76 11.90
C GLU A 153 13.75 1.35 11.15
N ALA A 154 13.53 0.89 9.91
CA ALA A 154 12.37 1.31 9.12
C ALA A 154 11.03 0.91 9.79
N ARG A 155 10.94 -0.25 10.46
CA ARG A 155 9.72 -0.66 11.19
C ARG A 155 9.42 0.20 12.42
N ALA A 156 10.44 0.74 13.06
CA ALA A 156 10.30 1.55 14.26
C ALA A 156 10.06 3.04 13.95
N ALA A 157 10.11 3.43 12.67
CA ALA A 157 9.94 4.82 12.27
C ALA A 157 8.48 5.29 12.43
N PRO A 158 8.25 6.53 12.87
CA PRO A 158 6.93 7.14 12.80
C PRO A 158 6.60 7.48 11.34
N PHE A 159 5.47 6.97 10.84
CA PHE A 159 4.93 7.22 9.50
C PHE A 159 3.62 8.00 9.59
#